data_AF-A0A3D5QZ05-F1
#
_entry.id   AF-A0A3D5QZ05-F1
#
_cell.length_a   1.000
_cell.length_b   1.000
_cell.length_c   1.000
_cell.angle_alpha   90.00
_cell.angle_beta   90.00
_cell.angle_gamma   90.00
#
_symmetry.space_group_name_H-M   'P 1'
#
loop_
_entity.id
_entity.type
_entity.pdbx_description
1 polymer ?
#
loop_
_entity_poly.entity_id
_entity_poly.type
_entity_poly.pdbx_seq_one_letter_code
_entity_poly.pdbx_strand_id
1 'polypeptide(L)'
;MLKHAGNKLESNSKMIAVAIVAGVVLLLVASYMLIRPQAFGTGSLYVHRIVNTFSYYLLKKKPHFYYLEMEKNGKDMRVKAGEVLDINYRDEFVIKSVGSDDLSGKYTSATIEGAGENTNHIGVLFRGIDMVNAIMQSDAMAKGRQTVDVYKIAVYYLKGKIAVVPIRVVITPQDWLRLAKDSSNVAVQIEYLKKASAQNSEDVGVRKILAGIYLRQNRIEEAASVYADILRIKPDDALAIKELARCDLQLGKLEQAIEILLKLVQNQPQDAEAYAMLGLAFSSKQSWNKAMEYYSRSIRIDPDNHPARLLLADVYEKAGKTSAAIEQYRYVIKHSPDALAGWRALGTLYLRHQQYAQAVDCYKQVVKLQPGDAAAYANLATAYAGLGKSKDEMEHLQKAVALRPDEPVIRFNLAAAFEKRNRTDEAVREYLQVLKKNPDDADALERLANLTFKSKKYDQAVRYYEKLAAKQPKKAAIFVKMGFACGEMKQYAASAEHYEKAVRLGARDQTLYYNLAYTYTKLGREKEAVGYYEKISPANKKTLSIIAHYYLKEKKYAEAI
;
A
#
# COMPACT_ATOMS: atom_id res chain seq x y z
N MET A 1 -29.78 -4.86 -78.37
CA MET A 1 -30.73 -3.80 -77.93
C MET A 1 -32.08 -4.31 -77.39
N LEU A 2 -32.45 -5.61 -77.52
CA LEU A 2 -33.78 -6.09 -77.11
C LEU A 2 -33.92 -6.45 -75.61
N LYS A 3 -32.83 -6.80 -74.90
CA LYS A 3 -32.88 -7.06 -73.43
C LYS A 3 -33.05 -5.80 -72.57
N HIS A 4 -32.80 -4.61 -73.12
CA HIS A 4 -33.02 -3.33 -72.43
C HIS A 4 -34.45 -2.80 -72.57
N ALA A 5 -35.23 -3.28 -73.55
CA ALA A 5 -36.61 -2.85 -73.76
C ALA A 5 -37.61 -3.63 -72.89
N GLY A 6 -37.41 -4.94 -72.69
CA GLY A 6 -38.28 -5.79 -71.89
C GLY A 6 -38.36 -5.40 -70.40
N ASN A 7 -37.22 -5.10 -69.76
CA ASN A 7 -37.19 -4.63 -68.38
C ASN A 7 -37.83 -3.25 -68.18
N LYS A 8 -37.91 -2.44 -69.24
CA LYS A 8 -38.49 -1.08 -69.20
C LYS A 8 -40.02 -1.11 -69.27
N LEU A 9 -40.58 -2.07 -70.02
CA LEU A 9 -42.03 -2.26 -70.18
C LEU A 9 -42.68 -2.90 -68.94
N GLU A 10 -42.06 -3.91 -68.33
CA GLU A 10 -42.56 -4.53 -67.10
C GLU A 10 -42.49 -3.59 -65.87
N SER A 11 -41.47 -2.73 -65.83
CA SER A 11 -41.36 -1.69 -64.81
C SER A 11 -42.44 -0.62 -64.96
N ASN A 12 -42.82 -0.27 -66.20
CA ASN A 12 -43.83 0.76 -66.47
C ASN A 12 -45.25 0.26 -66.19
N SER A 13 -45.57 -1.01 -66.47
CA SER A 13 -46.90 -1.56 -66.19
C SER A 13 -47.18 -1.69 -64.68
N LYS A 14 -46.18 -2.10 -63.89
CA LYS A 14 -46.28 -2.12 -62.42
C LYS A 14 -46.38 -0.71 -61.82
N MET A 15 -45.69 0.29 -62.38
CA MET A 15 -45.85 1.70 -61.95
C MET A 15 -47.24 2.26 -62.25
N ILE A 16 -47.81 1.94 -63.41
CA ILE A 16 -49.16 2.38 -63.79
C ILE A 16 -50.20 1.76 -62.86
N ALA A 17 -50.07 0.47 -62.53
CA ALA A 17 -50.96 -0.20 -61.58
C ALA A 17 -50.89 0.41 -60.17
N VAL A 18 -49.68 0.71 -59.66
CA VAL A 18 -49.50 1.37 -58.35
C VAL A 18 -50.06 2.79 -58.35
N ALA A 19 -49.90 3.55 -59.44
CA ALA A 19 -50.45 4.89 -59.57
C ALA A 19 -52.00 4.90 -59.61
N ILE A 20 -52.60 3.90 -60.27
CA ILE A 20 -54.05 3.72 -60.30
C ILE A 20 -54.59 3.35 -58.91
N VAL A 21 -53.95 2.41 -58.21
CA VAL A 21 -54.36 2.03 -56.85
C VAL A 21 -54.19 3.20 -55.88
N ALA A 22 -53.09 3.95 -55.95
CA ALA A 22 -52.89 5.14 -55.13
C ALA A 22 -53.92 6.25 -55.44
N GLY A 23 -54.31 6.42 -56.71
CA GLY A 23 -55.36 7.35 -57.13
C GLY A 23 -56.75 6.97 -56.60
N VAL A 24 -57.08 5.68 -56.59
CA VAL A 24 -58.35 5.17 -56.02
C VAL A 24 -58.36 5.33 -54.49
N VAL A 25 -57.23 5.08 -53.83
CA VAL A 25 -57.09 5.31 -52.37
C VAL A 25 -57.21 6.80 -52.03
N LEU A 26 -56.67 7.70 -52.86
CA LEU A 26 -56.86 9.16 -52.72
C LEU A 26 -58.32 9.58 -52.80
N LEU A 27 -59.08 9.01 -53.75
CA LEU A 27 -60.52 9.25 -53.89
C LEU A 27 -61.29 8.73 -52.68
N LEU A 28 -60.96 7.56 -52.17
CA LEU A 28 -61.60 6.97 -50.99
C LEU A 28 -61.28 7.73 -49.69
N VAL A 29 -60.05 8.23 -49.55
CA VAL A 29 -59.63 9.04 -48.40
C VAL A 29 -60.27 10.44 -48.47
N ALA A 30 -60.35 11.04 -49.66
CA ALA A 30 -61.06 12.29 -49.89
C ALA A 30 -62.56 12.15 -49.60
N SER A 31 -63.20 11.04 -50.00
CA SER A 31 -64.60 10.77 -49.67
C SER A 31 -64.81 10.52 -48.18
N TYR A 32 -63.88 9.85 -47.51
CA TYR A 32 -63.94 9.62 -46.06
C TYR A 32 -63.77 10.93 -45.26
N MET A 33 -62.90 11.84 -45.72
CA MET A 33 -62.69 13.15 -45.12
C MET A 33 -63.90 14.09 -45.24
N LEU A 34 -64.68 13.97 -46.31
CA LEU A 34 -65.96 14.67 -46.47
C LEU A 34 -67.03 14.22 -45.45
N ILE A 35 -66.92 13.00 -44.92
CA ILE A 35 -67.94 12.38 -44.05
C ILE A 35 -67.61 12.56 -42.55
N ARG A 36 -66.33 12.73 -42.15
CA ARG A 36 -65.93 12.93 -40.73
C ARG A 36 -64.86 14.03 -40.56
N PRO A 37 -65.25 15.32 -40.45
CA PRO A 37 -64.31 16.45 -40.34
C PRO A 37 -63.49 16.47 -39.03
N GLN A 38 -64.00 15.85 -37.96
CA GLN A 38 -63.32 15.84 -36.64
C GLN A 38 -62.14 14.86 -36.55
N ALA A 39 -61.92 14.01 -37.56
CA ALA A 39 -60.76 13.09 -37.63
C ALA A 39 -59.46 13.77 -38.13
N PHE A 40 -59.47 15.11 -38.28
CA PHE A 40 -58.43 15.90 -38.93
C PHE A 40 -57.03 15.81 -38.28
N GLY A 41 -56.96 15.57 -36.97
CA GLY A 41 -55.69 15.54 -36.24
C GLY A 41 -54.75 14.39 -36.64
N THR A 42 -55.31 13.24 -36.99
CA THR A 42 -54.56 12.04 -37.44
C THR A 42 -54.66 11.81 -38.96
N GLY A 43 -55.64 12.41 -39.64
CA GLY A 43 -55.87 12.26 -41.08
C GLY A 43 -54.93 13.04 -42.00
N SER A 44 -54.35 14.16 -41.54
CA SER A 44 -53.45 15.00 -42.37
C SER A 44 -52.18 14.26 -42.82
N LEU A 45 -51.68 13.35 -41.97
CA LEU A 45 -50.45 12.58 -42.19
C LEU A 45 -50.64 11.54 -43.30
N TYR A 46 -51.81 10.91 -43.36
CA TYR A 46 -52.17 9.96 -44.42
C TYR A 46 -52.36 10.65 -45.77
N VAL A 47 -53.03 11.81 -45.79
CA VAL A 47 -53.22 12.59 -47.02
C VAL A 47 -51.89 13.09 -47.58
N HIS A 48 -51.01 13.63 -46.73
CA HIS A 48 -49.67 14.03 -47.17
C HIS A 48 -48.85 12.87 -47.72
N ARG A 49 -48.92 11.68 -47.10
CA ARG A 49 -48.21 10.51 -47.59
C ARG A 49 -48.69 10.05 -48.96
N ILE A 50 -50.00 10.10 -49.24
CA ILE A 50 -50.50 9.68 -50.55
C ILE A 50 -50.16 10.72 -51.62
N VAL A 51 -50.26 12.03 -51.31
CA VAL A 51 -49.85 13.11 -52.24
C VAL A 51 -48.35 13.04 -52.58
N ASN A 52 -47.51 12.75 -51.58
CA ASN A 52 -46.07 12.61 -51.77
C ASN A 52 -45.70 11.32 -52.53
N THR A 53 -46.37 10.19 -52.22
CA THR A 53 -46.21 8.93 -52.96
C THR A 53 -46.60 9.08 -54.42
N PHE A 54 -47.71 9.78 -54.70
CA PHE A 54 -48.13 10.12 -56.05
C PHE A 54 -47.09 11.00 -56.76
N SER A 55 -46.57 12.04 -56.07
CA SER A 55 -45.51 12.90 -56.59
C SER A 55 -44.19 12.14 -56.85
N TYR A 56 -43.87 11.13 -56.05
CA TYR A 56 -42.71 10.26 -56.25
C TYR A 56 -42.86 9.40 -57.51
N TYR A 57 -43.93 8.62 -57.63
CA TYR A 57 -44.14 7.70 -58.77
C TYR A 57 -44.45 8.43 -60.08
N LEU A 58 -45.19 9.54 -60.06
CA LEU A 58 -45.60 10.27 -61.28
C LEU A 58 -44.61 11.38 -61.69
N LEU A 59 -44.06 12.12 -60.73
CA LEU A 59 -43.21 13.30 -60.99
C LEU A 59 -41.72 13.04 -60.74
N LYS A 60 -41.33 11.80 -60.40
CA LYS A 60 -39.94 11.38 -60.12
C LYS A 60 -39.22 12.26 -59.09
N LYS A 61 -39.97 12.86 -58.14
CA LYS A 61 -39.38 13.63 -57.03
C LYS A 61 -38.65 12.70 -56.07
N LYS A 62 -37.75 13.24 -55.24
CA LYS A 62 -37.11 12.46 -54.17
C LYS A 62 -38.17 11.99 -53.16
N PRO A 63 -38.14 10.73 -52.69
CA PRO A 63 -39.11 10.24 -51.72
C PRO A 63 -38.87 10.91 -50.36
N HIS A 64 -39.96 11.24 -49.67
CA HIS A 64 -39.96 11.68 -48.30
C HIS A 64 -39.75 10.49 -47.36
N PHE A 65 -38.93 10.69 -46.34
CA PHE A 65 -38.70 9.71 -45.28
C PHE A 65 -39.62 10.00 -44.09
N TYR A 66 -40.35 9.00 -43.61
CA TYR A 66 -41.26 9.13 -42.47
C TYR A 66 -40.68 8.52 -41.19
N TYR A 67 -40.18 7.28 -41.26
CA TYR A 67 -39.60 6.56 -40.12
C TYR A 67 -38.73 5.38 -40.57
N LEU A 68 -37.83 4.93 -39.71
CA LEU A 68 -37.23 3.60 -39.76
C LEU A 68 -38.12 2.64 -39.00
N GLU A 69 -38.45 1.50 -39.61
CA GLU A 69 -39.04 0.37 -38.89
C GLU A 69 -37.92 -0.48 -38.33
N MET A 70 -37.88 -0.65 -37.02
CA MET A 70 -36.77 -1.27 -36.31
C MET A 70 -37.29 -2.26 -35.28
N GLU A 71 -36.45 -3.24 -34.96
CA GLU A 71 -36.62 -4.07 -33.77
C GLU A 71 -35.48 -3.77 -32.82
N LYS A 72 -35.81 -3.49 -31.55
CA LYS A 72 -34.83 -3.27 -30.50
C LYS A 72 -35.18 -4.17 -29.31
N ASN A 73 -34.24 -5.01 -28.89
CA ASN A 73 -34.41 -5.99 -27.80
C ASN A 73 -35.68 -6.85 -27.94
N GLY A 74 -35.98 -7.31 -29.17
CA GLY A 74 -37.16 -8.12 -29.47
C GLY A 74 -38.48 -7.34 -29.56
N LYS A 75 -38.45 -5.99 -29.48
CA LYS A 75 -39.65 -5.14 -29.59
C LYS A 75 -39.60 -4.28 -30.83
N ASP A 76 -40.68 -4.29 -31.60
CA ASP A 76 -40.84 -3.43 -32.76
C ASP A 76 -41.04 -1.97 -32.35
N MET A 77 -40.36 -1.08 -33.07
CA MET A 77 -40.44 0.36 -32.87
C MET A 77 -40.27 1.12 -34.18
N ARG A 78 -40.66 2.40 -34.17
CA ARG A 78 -40.46 3.32 -35.30
C ARG A 78 -39.67 4.53 -34.83
N VAL A 79 -38.66 4.91 -35.60
CA VAL A 79 -37.81 6.08 -35.31
C VAL A 79 -37.91 7.09 -36.44
N LYS A 80 -38.37 8.30 -36.14
CA LYS A 80 -38.59 9.37 -37.12
C LYS A 80 -37.31 10.19 -37.39
N ALA A 81 -37.38 11.06 -38.39
CA ALA A 81 -36.30 12.01 -38.67
C ALA A 81 -36.12 12.98 -37.50
N GLY A 82 -34.89 13.10 -37.01
CA GLY A 82 -34.55 13.97 -35.88
C GLY A 82 -34.79 13.36 -34.49
N GLU A 83 -35.42 12.19 -34.38
CA GLU A 83 -35.44 11.42 -33.13
C GLU A 83 -34.06 10.79 -32.89
N VAL A 84 -33.65 10.72 -31.63
CA VAL A 84 -32.37 10.13 -31.24
C VAL A 84 -32.61 8.70 -30.78
N LEU A 85 -31.87 7.75 -31.36
CA LEU A 85 -31.88 6.37 -30.92
C LEU A 85 -30.84 6.19 -29.81
N ASP A 86 -31.30 6.08 -28.57
CA ASP A 86 -30.42 5.76 -27.44
C ASP A 86 -30.06 4.27 -27.46
N ILE A 87 -28.78 3.93 -27.40
CA ILE A 87 -28.25 2.56 -27.37
C ILE A 87 -27.31 2.39 -26.19
N ASN A 88 -27.60 1.46 -25.28
CA ASN A 88 -26.67 1.03 -24.23
C ASN A 88 -26.03 -0.32 -24.58
N TYR A 89 -25.10 -0.78 -23.76
CA TYR A 89 -24.33 -2.01 -24.04
C TYR A 89 -25.15 -3.30 -24.08
N ARG A 90 -26.34 -3.33 -23.44
CA ARG A 90 -27.25 -4.49 -23.44
C ARG A 90 -28.19 -4.50 -24.63
N ASP A 91 -28.28 -3.37 -25.35
CA ASP A 91 -29.22 -3.25 -26.43
C ASP A 91 -28.74 -4.00 -27.68
N GLU A 92 -29.65 -4.67 -28.35
CA GLU A 92 -29.47 -5.21 -29.69
C GLU A 92 -30.57 -4.67 -30.59
N PHE A 93 -30.24 -4.32 -31.83
CA PHE A 93 -31.22 -3.77 -32.76
C PHE A 93 -30.97 -4.14 -34.22
N VAL A 94 -32.06 -4.14 -35.00
CA VAL A 94 -32.07 -4.39 -36.44
C VAL A 94 -32.92 -3.31 -37.12
N ILE A 95 -32.43 -2.78 -38.24
CA ILE A 95 -33.25 -1.96 -39.14
C ILE A 95 -34.03 -2.91 -40.05
N LYS A 96 -35.34 -3.00 -39.90
CA LYS A 96 -36.19 -3.90 -40.71
C LYS A 96 -36.53 -3.32 -42.07
N SER A 97 -36.92 -2.05 -42.11
CA SER A 97 -37.33 -1.39 -43.36
C SER A 97 -37.26 0.15 -43.24
N VAL A 98 -37.32 0.83 -44.38
CA VAL A 98 -37.40 2.30 -44.46
C VAL A 98 -38.83 2.68 -44.85
N GLY A 99 -39.56 3.32 -43.93
CA GLY A 99 -40.86 3.92 -44.20
C GLY A 99 -40.71 5.21 -45.00
N SER A 100 -40.87 5.12 -46.32
CA SER A 100 -40.80 6.28 -47.24
C SER A 100 -41.94 6.27 -48.25
N ASP A 101 -41.92 7.24 -49.17
CA ASP A 101 -42.80 7.24 -50.36
C ASP A 101 -42.46 6.12 -51.37
N ASP A 102 -41.26 5.51 -51.29
CA ASP A 102 -40.91 4.31 -52.06
C ASP A 102 -41.51 3.06 -51.39
N LEU A 103 -42.76 2.74 -51.75
CA LEU A 103 -43.46 1.56 -51.25
C LEU A 103 -42.78 0.23 -51.61
N SER A 104 -41.89 0.21 -52.62
CA SER A 104 -41.19 -1.02 -53.01
C SER A 104 -40.01 -1.33 -52.09
N GLY A 105 -39.47 -0.32 -51.38
CA GLY A 105 -38.25 -0.39 -50.59
C GLY A 105 -36.98 -0.71 -51.39
N LYS A 106 -37.08 -0.94 -52.70
CA LYS A 106 -36.00 -1.46 -53.55
C LYS A 106 -34.87 -0.45 -53.76
N TYR A 107 -35.18 0.84 -53.67
CA TYR A 107 -34.23 1.91 -53.93
C TYR A 107 -33.82 2.68 -52.68
N THR A 108 -34.37 2.29 -51.52
CA THR A 108 -33.98 2.83 -50.22
C THR A 108 -33.00 1.92 -49.52
N SER A 109 -31.98 2.51 -48.90
CA SER A 109 -31.04 1.81 -48.04
C SER A 109 -30.82 2.61 -46.75
N ALA A 110 -30.40 1.92 -45.69
CA ALA A 110 -30.03 2.54 -44.43
C ALA A 110 -28.63 2.07 -44.06
N THR A 111 -27.73 3.01 -43.80
CA THR A 111 -26.33 2.72 -43.43
C THR A 111 -26.04 3.37 -42.10
N ILE A 112 -25.38 2.64 -41.22
CA ILE A 112 -24.92 3.16 -39.92
C ILE A 112 -23.51 3.71 -40.13
N GLU A 113 -23.42 5.03 -40.29
CA GLU A 113 -22.14 5.73 -40.42
C GLU A 113 -21.37 5.58 -39.10
N GLY A 114 -20.10 5.21 -39.20
CA GLY A 114 -19.22 4.91 -38.05
C GLY A 114 -19.15 3.43 -37.67
N ALA A 115 -20.05 2.58 -38.18
CA ALA A 115 -20.05 1.13 -37.93
C ALA A 115 -19.61 0.35 -39.18
N GLY A 116 -18.29 0.30 -39.45
CA GLY A 116 -17.71 -0.54 -40.50
C GLY A 116 -17.92 -0.04 -41.94
N GLU A 117 -18.01 -0.98 -42.89
CA GLU A 117 -18.12 -0.68 -44.33
C GLU A 117 -19.44 0.05 -44.67
N ASN A 118 -19.39 1.01 -45.59
CA ASN A 118 -20.56 1.77 -46.05
C ASN A 118 -21.48 0.93 -46.96
N THR A 119 -22.15 -0.06 -46.38
CA THR A 119 -23.08 -0.96 -47.07
C THR A 119 -24.53 -0.75 -46.59
N ASN A 120 -25.49 -1.44 -47.21
CA ASN A 120 -26.87 -1.42 -46.76
C ASN A 120 -27.02 -2.31 -45.51
N HIS A 121 -27.38 -1.72 -44.37
CA HIS A 121 -27.48 -2.37 -43.07
C HIS A 121 -28.91 -2.79 -42.70
N ILE A 122 -29.85 -2.73 -43.64
CA ILE A 122 -31.20 -3.28 -43.46
C ILE A 122 -31.10 -4.80 -43.29
N GLY A 123 -31.70 -5.32 -42.21
CA GLY A 123 -31.67 -6.74 -41.85
C GLY A 123 -30.42 -7.21 -41.08
N VAL A 124 -29.47 -6.31 -40.81
CA VAL A 124 -28.25 -6.63 -40.06
C VAL A 124 -28.47 -6.38 -38.56
N LEU A 125 -28.06 -7.33 -37.72
CA LEU A 125 -28.09 -7.23 -36.26
C LEU A 125 -26.89 -6.44 -35.75
N PHE A 126 -27.15 -5.38 -35.00
CA PHE A 126 -26.15 -4.60 -34.29
C PHE A 126 -26.28 -4.81 -32.80
N ARG A 127 -25.13 -4.97 -32.13
CA ARG A 127 -25.05 -5.08 -30.68
C ARG A 127 -24.48 -3.79 -30.10
N GLY A 128 -25.17 -3.22 -29.13
CA GLY A 128 -24.77 -2.00 -28.46
C GLY A 128 -23.39 -2.11 -27.79
N ILE A 129 -23.01 -3.31 -27.33
CA ILE A 129 -21.67 -3.58 -26.76
C ILE A 129 -20.53 -3.25 -27.73
N ASP A 130 -20.71 -3.50 -29.02
CA ASP A 130 -19.69 -3.24 -30.04
C ASP A 130 -19.51 -1.72 -30.23
N MET A 131 -20.63 -0.99 -30.22
CA MET A 131 -20.64 0.48 -30.32
C MET A 131 -20.03 1.14 -29.08
N VAL A 132 -20.35 0.63 -27.89
CA VAL A 132 -19.79 1.07 -26.60
C VAL A 132 -18.28 0.83 -26.55
N ASN A 133 -17.81 -0.37 -26.93
CA ASN A 133 -16.39 -0.69 -26.96
C ASN A 133 -15.61 0.23 -27.91
N ALA A 134 -16.14 0.48 -29.11
CA ALA A 134 -15.52 1.36 -30.08
C ALA A 134 -15.41 2.81 -29.58
N ILE A 135 -16.43 3.33 -28.90
CA ILE A 135 -16.38 4.67 -28.28
C ILE A 135 -15.36 4.70 -27.15
N MET A 136 -15.36 3.68 -26.30
CA MET A 136 -14.49 3.63 -25.13
C MET A 136 -13.01 3.47 -25.46
N GLN A 137 -12.68 2.83 -26.58
CA GLN A 137 -11.30 2.68 -27.08
C GLN A 137 -10.84 3.88 -27.91
N SER A 138 -11.71 4.85 -28.20
CA SER A 138 -11.37 6.03 -28.98
C SER A 138 -10.83 7.18 -28.12
N ASP A 139 -10.00 8.05 -28.72
CA ASP A 139 -9.53 9.31 -28.12
C ASP A 139 -10.66 10.25 -27.68
N ALA A 140 -11.90 10.00 -28.09
CA ALA A 140 -13.05 10.80 -27.71
C ALA A 140 -13.35 10.75 -26.20
N MET A 141 -13.00 9.64 -25.53
CA MET A 141 -13.12 9.51 -24.07
C MET A 141 -12.04 10.26 -23.30
N ALA A 142 -10.85 10.49 -23.89
CA ALA A 142 -9.79 11.27 -23.27
C ALA A 142 -10.18 12.76 -23.08
N LYS A 143 -11.20 13.23 -23.82
CA LYS A 143 -11.72 14.60 -23.74
C LYS A 143 -12.96 14.76 -22.85
N GLY A 144 -13.33 13.73 -22.07
CA GLY A 144 -14.40 13.83 -21.06
C GLY A 144 -15.82 14.03 -21.59
N ARG A 145 -16.07 13.78 -22.89
CA ARG A 145 -17.41 13.89 -23.48
C ARG A 145 -18.24 12.65 -23.13
N GLN A 146 -19.33 12.84 -22.38
CA GLN A 146 -20.27 11.75 -22.04
C GLN A 146 -21.11 11.29 -23.23
N THR A 147 -21.22 12.14 -24.26
CA THR A 147 -21.82 11.81 -25.54
C THR A 147 -20.82 12.10 -26.64
N VAL A 148 -20.50 11.08 -27.43
CA VAL A 148 -19.77 11.27 -28.67
C VAL A 148 -20.78 10.96 -29.76
N ASP A 149 -21.14 11.96 -30.57
CA ASP A 149 -22.04 11.80 -31.74
C ASP A 149 -21.32 11.00 -32.84
N VAL A 150 -20.93 9.76 -32.55
CA VAL A 150 -20.12 8.89 -33.42
C VAL A 150 -20.98 8.24 -34.49
N TYR A 151 -22.20 7.87 -34.14
CA TYR A 151 -23.02 7.01 -34.98
C TYR A 151 -24.29 7.71 -35.47
N LYS A 152 -24.60 7.52 -36.75
CA LYS A 152 -25.79 8.07 -37.39
C LYS A 152 -26.31 7.07 -38.40
N ILE A 153 -27.62 6.84 -38.41
CA ILE A 153 -28.26 6.07 -39.47
C ILE A 153 -28.57 7.03 -40.61
N ALA A 154 -27.80 6.95 -41.69
CA ALA A 154 -28.05 7.69 -42.91
C ALA A 154 -28.97 6.86 -43.82
N VAL A 155 -30.10 7.46 -44.19
CA VAL A 155 -31.06 6.85 -45.11
C VAL A 155 -30.81 7.43 -46.50
N TYR A 156 -30.63 6.55 -47.48
CA TYR A 156 -30.34 6.90 -48.85
C TYR A 156 -31.48 6.45 -49.77
N TYR A 157 -31.78 7.29 -50.76
CA TYR A 157 -32.51 6.90 -51.95
C TYR A 157 -31.57 6.93 -53.15
N LEU A 158 -31.37 5.78 -53.79
CA LEU A 158 -30.30 5.56 -54.77
C LEU A 158 -28.94 5.95 -54.17
N LYS A 159 -28.36 7.09 -54.58
CA LYS A 159 -27.11 7.65 -54.05
C LYS A 159 -27.30 8.92 -53.22
N GLY A 160 -28.53 9.43 -53.10
CA GLY A 160 -28.83 10.67 -52.40
C GLY A 160 -29.27 10.42 -50.95
N LYS A 161 -28.60 11.02 -49.98
CA LYS A 161 -29.03 11.02 -48.57
C LYS A 161 -30.35 11.79 -48.41
N ILE A 162 -31.36 11.17 -47.82
CA ILE A 162 -32.71 11.74 -47.64
C ILE A 162 -33.09 11.98 -46.17
N ALA A 163 -32.47 11.26 -45.23
CA ALA A 163 -32.68 11.46 -43.80
C ALA A 163 -31.47 11.01 -42.97
N VAL A 164 -31.40 11.50 -41.74
CA VAL A 164 -30.41 11.09 -40.74
C VAL A 164 -31.12 10.88 -39.41
N VAL A 165 -30.89 9.72 -38.79
CA VAL A 165 -31.32 9.41 -37.42
C VAL A 165 -30.07 9.30 -36.55
N PRO A 166 -29.84 10.24 -35.61
CA PRO A 166 -28.71 10.17 -34.70
C PRO A 166 -28.80 8.95 -33.77
N ILE A 167 -27.66 8.29 -33.52
CA ILE A 167 -27.55 7.28 -32.47
C ILE A 167 -26.74 7.87 -31.32
N ARG A 168 -27.33 7.89 -30.13
CA ARG A 168 -26.63 8.27 -28.91
C ARG A 168 -26.28 7.01 -28.13
N VAL A 169 -25.00 6.72 -28.04
CA VAL A 169 -24.53 5.60 -27.20
C VAL A 169 -24.45 6.06 -25.76
N VAL A 170 -25.19 5.39 -24.88
CA VAL A 170 -25.27 5.71 -23.45
C VAL A 170 -24.26 4.83 -22.70
N ILE A 171 -23.21 5.48 -22.18
CA ILE A 171 -22.20 4.83 -21.35
C ILE A 171 -22.72 4.70 -19.91
N THR A 172 -22.77 3.48 -19.39
CA THR A 172 -23.27 3.17 -18.06
C THR A 172 -22.13 2.89 -17.06
N PRO A 173 -22.39 2.98 -15.74
CA PRO A 173 -21.41 2.56 -14.72
C PRO A 173 -20.91 1.12 -14.90
N GLN A 174 -21.78 0.24 -15.42
CA GLN A 174 -21.46 -1.17 -15.64
C GLN A 174 -20.43 -1.35 -16.79
N ASP A 175 -20.41 -0.44 -17.76
CA ASP A 175 -19.42 -0.45 -18.84
C ASP A 175 -18.02 -0.14 -18.31
N TRP A 176 -17.92 0.89 -17.46
CA TRP A 176 -16.68 1.23 -16.76
C TRP A 176 -16.22 0.09 -15.85
N LEU A 177 -17.14 -0.55 -15.13
CA LEU A 177 -16.82 -1.70 -14.28
C LEU A 177 -16.30 -2.89 -15.10
N ARG A 178 -16.87 -3.16 -16.27
CA ARG A 178 -16.40 -4.20 -17.18
C ARG A 178 -14.98 -3.92 -17.67
N LEU A 179 -14.72 -2.70 -18.16
CA LEU A 179 -13.37 -2.33 -18.59
C LEU A 179 -12.35 -2.35 -17.46
N ALA A 180 -12.75 -1.98 -16.25
CA ALA A 180 -11.90 -2.10 -15.07
C ALA A 180 -11.50 -3.56 -14.82
N LYS A 181 -12.40 -4.53 -15.05
CA LYS A 181 -12.11 -5.96 -14.92
C LYS A 181 -11.21 -6.48 -16.03
N ASP A 182 -11.41 -6.00 -17.26
CA ASP A 182 -10.65 -6.44 -18.44
C ASP A 182 -9.25 -5.81 -18.52
N SER A 183 -8.99 -4.72 -17.80
CA SER A 183 -7.71 -4.03 -17.78
C SER A 183 -6.65 -4.74 -16.93
N SER A 184 -5.52 -5.08 -17.53
CA SER A 184 -4.32 -5.55 -16.80
C SER A 184 -3.53 -4.42 -16.15
N ASN A 185 -3.75 -3.16 -16.57
CA ASN A 185 -3.09 -2.00 -15.98
C ASN A 185 -3.91 -1.45 -14.79
N VAL A 186 -3.30 -1.47 -13.61
CA VAL A 186 -3.91 -1.05 -12.34
C VAL A 186 -4.29 0.43 -12.33
N ALA A 187 -3.49 1.31 -12.94
CA ALA A 187 -3.78 2.75 -12.97
C ALA A 187 -5.04 3.04 -13.80
N VAL A 188 -5.16 2.38 -14.96
CA VAL A 188 -6.33 2.45 -15.83
C VAL A 188 -7.56 1.86 -15.13
N GLN A 189 -7.39 0.73 -14.44
CA GLN A 189 -8.46 0.11 -13.65
C GLN A 189 -9.01 1.06 -12.58
N ILE A 190 -8.13 1.76 -11.84
CA ILE A 190 -8.51 2.76 -10.84
C ILE A 190 -9.30 3.90 -11.48
N GLU A 191 -8.84 4.41 -12.64
CA GLU A 191 -9.52 5.49 -13.35
C GLU A 191 -10.95 5.08 -13.76
N TYR A 192 -11.12 3.89 -14.32
CA TYR A 192 -12.43 3.37 -14.71
C TYR A 192 -13.36 3.17 -13.51
N LEU A 193 -12.86 2.65 -12.38
CA LEU A 193 -13.66 2.52 -11.17
C LEU A 193 -14.04 3.88 -10.57
N LYS A 194 -13.18 4.89 -10.66
CA LYS A 194 -13.53 6.27 -10.28
C LYS A 194 -14.68 6.78 -11.15
N LYS A 195 -14.60 6.63 -12.47
CA LYS A 195 -15.69 7.03 -13.39
C LYS A 195 -17.00 6.28 -13.12
N ALA A 196 -16.93 4.97 -12.87
CA ALA A 196 -18.08 4.16 -12.48
C ALA A 196 -18.74 4.68 -11.18
N SER A 197 -17.93 4.94 -10.16
CA SER A 197 -18.39 5.43 -8.85
C SER A 197 -18.94 6.86 -8.89
N ALA A 198 -18.46 7.70 -9.81
CA ALA A 198 -18.94 9.06 -10.00
C ALA A 198 -20.33 9.12 -10.68
N GLN A 199 -20.61 8.18 -11.58
CA GLN A 199 -21.91 8.08 -12.26
C GLN A 199 -22.98 7.41 -11.38
N ASN A 200 -22.58 6.57 -10.42
CA ASN A 200 -23.48 5.98 -9.43
C ASN A 200 -22.96 6.23 -8.01
N SER A 201 -23.40 7.35 -7.43
CA SER A 201 -22.94 7.80 -6.12
C SER A 201 -23.33 6.87 -4.97
N GLU A 202 -24.40 6.08 -5.12
CA GLU A 202 -24.92 5.19 -4.08
C GLU A 202 -24.35 3.77 -4.15
N ASP A 203 -23.68 3.40 -5.26
CA ASP A 203 -23.09 2.07 -5.42
C ASP A 203 -21.83 1.91 -4.55
N VAL A 204 -22.01 1.32 -3.38
CA VAL A 204 -20.92 0.98 -2.47
C VAL A 204 -20.06 -0.19 -2.95
N GLY A 205 -20.57 -1.03 -3.87
CA GLY A 205 -19.86 -2.20 -4.39
C GLY A 205 -18.63 -1.80 -5.21
N VAL A 206 -18.80 -0.85 -6.13
CA VAL A 206 -17.69 -0.29 -6.94
C VAL A 206 -16.64 0.36 -6.04
N ARG A 207 -17.07 1.09 -5.00
CA ARG A 207 -16.18 1.74 -4.03
C ARG A 207 -15.36 0.72 -3.24
N LYS A 208 -15.95 -0.40 -2.82
CA LYS A 208 -15.23 -1.48 -2.13
C LYS A 208 -14.14 -2.09 -3.03
N ILE A 209 -14.42 -2.29 -4.32
CA ILE A 209 -13.43 -2.78 -5.29
C ILE A 209 -12.28 -1.76 -5.41
N LEU A 210 -12.60 -0.48 -5.56
CA LEU A 210 -11.62 0.60 -5.65
C LEU A 210 -10.73 0.67 -4.39
N ALA A 211 -11.32 0.67 -3.20
CA ALA A 211 -10.59 0.69 -1.93
C ALA A 211 -9.69 -0.54 -1.77
N GLY A 212 -10.19 -1.74 -2.13
CA GLY A 212 -9.39 -2.96 -2.12
C GLY A 212 -8.19 -2.93 -3.08
N ILE A 213 -8.30 -2.23 -4.23
CA ILE A 213 -7.15 -2.00 -5.11
C ILE A 213 -6.13 -1.06 -4.45
N TYR A 214 -6.59 0.02 -3.82
CA TYR A 214 -5.68 0.92 -3.09
C TYR A 214 -4.92 0.19 -1.98
N LEU A 215 -5.59 -0.68 -1.21
CA LEU A 215 -4.92 -1.52 -0.21
C LEU A 215 -3.83 -2.41 -0.81
N ARG A 216 -4.10 -3.08 -1.95
CA ARG A 216 -3.10 -3.90 -2.65
C ARG A 216 -1.92 -3.10 -3.19
N GLN A 217 -2.11 -1.81 -3.45
CA GLN A 217 -1.06 -0.88 -3.88
C GLN A 217 -0.39 -0.15 -2.69
N ASN A 218 -0.69 -0.54 -1.45
CA ASN A 218 -0.22 0.12 -0.23
C ASN A 218 -0.56 1.62 -0.15
N ARG A 219 -1.67 2.03 -0.78
CA ARG A 219 -2.20 3.40 -0.80
C ARG A 219 -3.26 3.56 0.29
N ILE A 220 -2.81 3.52 1.54
CA ILE A 220 -3.68 3.35 2.71
C ILE A 220 -4.60 4.55 2.95
N GLU A 221 -4.11 5.77 2.74
CA GLU A 221 -4.89 7.00 2.91
C GLU A 221 -6.06 7.09 1.93
N GLU A 222 -5.83 6.66 0.69
CA GLU A 222 -6.86 6.68 -0.36
C GLU A 222 -7.89 5.59 -0.13
N ALA A 223 -7.47 4.39 0.32
CA ALA A 223 -8.39 3.36 0.77
C ALA A 223 -9.26 3.85 1.93
N ALA A 224 -8.66 4.46 2.96
CA ALA A 224 -9.38 5.04 4.10
C ALA A 224 -10.42 6.08 3.65
N SER A 225 -10.05 6.98 2.74
CA SER A 225 -10.99 7.96 2.19
C SER A 225 -12.19 7.30 1.51
N VAL A 226 -11.96 6.27 0.69
CA VAL A 226 -13.05 5.57 -0.01
C VAL A 226 -13.93 4.78 0.97
N TYR A 227 -13.37 4.14 2.00
CA TYR A 227 -14.17 3.50 3.03
C TYR A 227 -14.97 4.49 3.86
N ALA A 228 -14.42 5.66 4.18
CA ALA A 228 -15.18 6.73 4.83
C ALA A 228 -16.36 7.20 3.95
N ASP A 229 -16.16 7.31 2.63
CA ASP A 229 -17.24 7.62 1.69
C ASP A 229 -18.31 6.52 1.64
N ILE A 230 -17.91 5.24 1.72
CA ILE A 230 -18.87 4.13 1.85
C ILE A 230 -19.71 4.29 3.12
N LEU A 231 -19.10 4.65 4.25
CA LEU A 231 -19.82 4.82 5.52
C LEU A 231 -20.72 6.06 5.55
N ARG A 232 -20.46 7.08 4.72
CA ARG A 232 -21.41 8.20 4.52
C ARG A 232 -22.69 7.74 3.83
N ILE A 233 -22.58 6.78 2.90
CA ILE A 233 -23.72 6.24 2.15
C ILE A 233 -24.44 5.15 2.97
N LYS A 234 -23.66 4.26 3.58
CA LYS A 234 -24.16 3.12 4.35
C LYS A 234 -23.42 3.03 5.69
N PRO A 235 -23.89 3.75 6.73
CA PRO A 235 -23.21 3.86 8.02
C PRO A 235 -22.94 2.53 8.73
N ASP A 236 -23.82 1.54 8.55
CA ASP A 236 -23.75 0.24 9.22
C ASP A 236 -23.03 -0.86 8.41
N ASP A 237 -22.29 -0.49 7.35
CA ASP A 237 -21.54 -1.46 6.55
C ASP A 237 -20.33 -2.02 7.33
N ALA A 238 -20.53 -3.16 8.00
CA ALA A 238 -19.53 -3.78 8.87
C ALA A 238 -18.17 -4.02 8.19
N LEU A 239 -18.16 -4.40 6.91
CA LEU A 239 -16.92 -4.58 6.16
C LEU A 239 -16.18 -3.24 6.01
N ALA A 240 -16.89 -2.18 5.59
CA ALA A 240 -16.27 -0.87 5.45
C ALA A 240 -15.81 -0.29 6.79
N ILE A 241 -16.53 -0.53 7.90
CA ILE A 241 -16.09 -0.13 9.24
C ILE A 241 -14.77 -0.83 9.61
N LYS A 242 -14.70 -2.16 9.44
CA LYS A 242 -13.48 -2.93 9.77
C LYS A 242 -12.31 -2.55 8.89
N GLU A 243 -12.51 -2.37 7.58
CA GLU A 243 -11.43 -1.98 6.69
C GLU A 243 -10.97 -0.53 6.93
N LEU A 244 -11.88 0.40 7.21
CA LEU A 244 -11.52 1.76 7.61
C LEU A 244 -10.72 1.75 8.91
N ALA A 245 -11.18 1.01 9.93
CA ALA A 245 -10.48 0.90 11.20
C ALA A 245 -9.08 0.29 11.03
N ARG A 246 -8.92 -0.68 10.13
CA ARG A 246 -7.62 -1.27 9.80
C ARG A 246 -6.68 -0.24 9.17
N CYS A 247 -7.20 0.57 8.23
CA CYS A 247 -6.44 1.68 7.65
C CYS A 247 -6.04 2.70 8.72
N ASP A 248 -6.99 3.12 9.57
CA ASP A 248 -6.75 4.11 10.61
C ASP A 248 -5.71 3.62 11.63
N LEU A 249 -5.74 2.33 12.01
CA LEU A 249 -4.71 1.73 12.86
C LEU A 249 -3.32 1.76 12.22
N GLN A 250 -3.20 1.48 10.92
CA GLN A 250 -1.94 1.58 10.18
C GLN A 250 -1.44 3.02 10.08
N LEU A 251 -2.35 3.99 9.94
CA LEU A 251 -2.06 5.43 9.89
C LEU A 251 -1.81 6.05 11.28
N GLY A 252 -1.94 5.30 12.37
CA GLY A 252 -1.82 5.80 13.73
C GLY A 252 -2.99 6.67 14.21
N LYS A 253 -4.11 6.66 13.46
CA LYS A 253 -5.37 7.35 13.77
C LYS A 253 -6.20 6.54 14.79
N LEU A 254 -5.63 6.37 15.98
CA LEU A 254 -6.13 5.43 16.98
C LEU A 254 -7.53 5.81 17.50
N GLU A 255 -7.79 7.10 17.70
CA GLU A 255 -9.07 7.61 18.19
C GLU A 255 -10.21 7.34 17.19
N GLN A 256 -9.98 7.58 15.91
CA GLN A 256 -10.96 7.35 14.84
C GLN A 256 -11.31 5.86 14.74
N ALA A 257 -10.27 4.99 14.73
CA ALA A 257 -10.46 3.54 14.72
C ALA A 257 -11.29 3.05 15.92
N ILE A 258 -10.98 3.54 17.14
CA ILE A 258 -11.72 3.17 18.34
C ILE A 258 -13.18 3.60 18.25
N GLU A 259 -13.47 4.83 17.81
CA GLU A 259 -14.83 5.35 17.74
C GLU A 259 -15.73 4.48 16.84
N ILE A 260 -15.27 4.17 15.63
CA ILE A 260 -16.07 3.40 14.67
C ILE A 260 -16.20 1.93 15.08
N LEU A 261 -15.15 1.34 15.68
CA LEU A 261 -15.20 -0.04 16.17
C LEU A 261 -16.12 -0.17 17.40
N LEU A 262 -16.18 0.82 18.29
CA LEU A 262 -17.10 0.81 19.42
C LEU A 262 -18.56 0.81 18.94
N LYS A 263 -18.89 1.59 17.92
CA LYS A 263 -20.22 1.56 17.29
C LYS A 263 -20.51 0.18 16.67
N LEU A 264 -19.53 -0.41 15.99
CA LEU A 264 -19.68 -1.73 15.41
C LEU A 264 -19.97 -2.81 16.46
N VAL A 265 -19.21 -2.88 17.56
CA VAL A 265 -19.42 -3.91 18.58
C VAL A 265 -20.68 -3.68 19.43
N GLN A 266 -21.20 -2.45 19.49
CA GLN A 266 -22.52 -2.17 20.06
C GLN A 266 -23.64 -2.79 19.21
N ASN A 267 -23.55 -2.67 17.89
CA ASN A 267 -24.54 -3.20 16.95
C ASN A 267 -24.34 -4.70 16.67
N GLN A 268 -23.09 -5.19 16.75
CA GLN A 268 -22.67 -6.55 16.45
C GLN A 268 -21.80 -7.12 17.57
N PRO A 269 -22.39 -7.48 18.73
CA PRO A 269 -21.65 -7.91 19.92
C PRO A 269 -20.97 -9.28 19.81
N GLN A 270 -21.09 -9.94 18.65
CA GLN A 270 -20.47 -11.23 18.32
C GLN A 270 -19.37 -11.09 17.23
N ASP A 271 -18.94 -9.88 16.87
CA ASP A 271 -17.81 -9.69 15.95
C ASP A 271 -16.46 -9.80 16.71
N ALA A 272 -15.87 -11.00 16.70
CA ALA A 272 -14.58 -11.27 17.35
C ALA A 272 -13.43 -10.43 16.75
N GLU A 273 -13.46 -10.16 15.44
CA GLU A 273 -12.42 -9.39 14.75
C GLU A 273 -12.44 -7.93 15.21
N ALA A 274 -13.62 -7.32 15.31
CA ALA A 274 -13.77 -5.95 15.80
C ALA A 274 -13.23 -5.78 17.23
N TYR A 275 -13.50 -6.75 18.12
CA TYR A 275 -12.91 -6.77 19.46
C TYR A 275 -11.39 -6.94 19.45
N ALA A 276 -10.83 -7.77 18.56
CA ALA A 276 -9.37 -7.88 18.42
C ALA A 276 -8.75 -6.55 17.95
N MET A 277 -9.40 -5.85 17.01
CA MET A 277 -8.95 -4.55 16.53
C MET A 277 -9.03 -3.45 17.61
N LEU A 278 -10.07 -3.47 18.45
CA LEU A 278 -10.13 -2.61 19.64
C LEU A 278 -8.98 -2.92 20.61
N GLY A 279 -8.71 -4.21 20.85
CA GLY A 279 -7.56 -4.65 21.64
C GLY A 279 -6.24 -4.09 21.09
N LEU A 280 -6.06 -4.13 19.78
CA LEU A 280 -4.89 -3.57 19.09
C LEU A 280 -4.80 -2.05 19.26
N ALA A 281 -5.90 -1.33 19.04
CA ALA A 281 -5.95 0.12 19.20
C ALA A 281 -5.55 0.55 20.62
N PHE A 282 -6.12 -0.08 21.65
CA PHE A 282 -5.81 0.22 23.04
C PHE A 282 -4.39 -0.22 23.44
N SER A 283 -3.86 -1.29 22.84
CA SER A 283 -2.46 -1.71 23.03
C SER A 283 -1.49 -0.65 22.48
N SER A 284 -1.76 -0.11 21.29
CA SER A 284 -0.98 1.00 20.71
C SER A 284 -1.04 2.27 21.56
N LYS A 285 -2.16 2.51 22.26
CA LYS A 285 -2.30 3.60 23.26
C LYS A 285 -1.68 3.28 24.63
N GLN A 286 -1.02 2.13 24.79
CA GLN A 286 -0.49 1.63 26.07
C GLN A 286 -1.55 1.51 27.19
N SER A 287 -2.83 1.42 26.81
CA SER A 287 -3.95 1.24 27.72
C SER A 287 -4.17 -0.25 28.01
N TRP A 288 -3.20 -0.86 28.70
CA TRP A 288 -3.10 -2.32 28.86
C TRP A 288 -4.39 -2.97 29.40
N ASN A 289 -5.06 -2.34 30.37
CA ASN A 289 -6.29 -2.87 30.95
C ASN A 289 -7.43 -3.02 29.92
N LYS A 290 -7.66 -1.99 29.11
CA LYS A 290 -8.66 -2.02 28.04
C LYS A 290 -8.26 -2.98 26.93
N ALA A 291 -6.98 -3.01 26.58
CA ALA A 291 -6.47 -3.96 25.59
C ALA A 291 -6.72 -5.42 26.03
N MET A 292 -6.42 -5.76 27.29
CA MET A 292 -6.71 -7.08 27.86
C MET A 292 -8.20 -7.40 27.80
N GLU A 293 -9.06 -6.46 28.17
CA GLU A 293 -10.52 -6.64 28.14
C GLU A 293 -11.02 -6.99 26.74
N TYR A 294 -10.67 -6.18 25.74
CA TYR A 294 -11.16 -6.38 24.37
C TYR A 294 -10.56 -7.62 23.70
N TYR A 295 -9.27 -7.91 23.89
CA TYR A 295 -8.71 -9.17 23.41
C TYR A 295 -9.34 -10.38 24.11
N SER A 296 -9.58 -10.31 25.42
CA SER A 296 -10.26 -11.38 26.16
C SER A 296 -11.68 -11.61 25.65
N ARG A 297 -12.39 -10.52 25.27
CA ARG A 297 -13.70 -10.61 24.65
C ARG A 297 -13.64 -11.27 23.26
N SER A 298 -12.68 -10.87 22.43
CA SER A 298 -12.44 -11.46 21.12
C SER A 298 -12.25 -12.98 21.21
N ILE A 299 -11.33 -13.44 22.06
CA ILE A 299 -11.02 -14.88 22.21
C ILE A 299 -12.12 -15.68 22.94
N ARG A 300 -13.08 -15.01 23.58
CA ARG A 300 -14.26 -15.65 24.15
C ARG A 300 -15.30 -15.95 23.08
N ILE A 301 -15.40 -15.09 22.07
CA ILE A 301 -16.30 -15.25 20.93
C ILE A 301 -15.69 -16.24 19.94
N ASP A 302 -14.40 -16.10 19.64
CA ASP A 302 -13.64 -16.99 18.78
C ASP A 302 -12.42 -17.55 19.52
N PRO A 303 -12.55 -18.71 20.19
CA PRO A 303 -11.46 -19.34 20.93
C PRO A 303 -10.24 -19.69 20.09
N ASP A 304 -10.40 -19.91 18.78
CA ASP A 304 -9.34 -20.33 17.86
C ASP A 304 -8.65 -19.14 17.17
N ASN A 305 -8.97 -17.91 17.56
CA ASN A 305 -8.23 -16.72 17.16
C ASN A 305 -6.85 -16.65 17.85
N HIS A 306 -5.93 -17.53 17.42
CA HIS A 306 -4.58 -17.63 17.95
C HIS A 306 -3.76 -16.33 17.78
N PRO A 307 -3.88 -15.56 16.68
CA PRO A 307 -3.23 -14.24 16.58
C PRO A 307 -3.67 -13.29 17.70
N ALA A 308 -4.98 -13.19 18.00
CA ALA A 308 -5.46 -12.37 19.11
C ALA A 308 -4.95 -12.87 20.47
N ARG A 309 -4.81 -14.19 20.67
CA ARG A 309 -4.21 -14.75 21.90
C ARG A 309 -2.73 -14.40 22.06
N LEU A 310 -1.94 -14.41 20.98
CA LEU A 310 -0.54 -13.97 21.02
C LEU A 310 -0.44 -12.49 21.41
N LEU A 311 -1.31 -11.64 20.84
CA LEU A 311 -1.36 -10.22 21.19
C LEU A 311 -1.82 -9.99 22.64
N LEU A 312 -2.79 -10.77 23.12
CA LEU A 312 -3.20 -10.74 24.53
C LEU A 312 -2.04 -11.14 25.46
N ALA A 313 -1.26 -12.15 25.10
CA ALA A 313 -0.09 -12.56 25.86
C ALA A 313 0.99 -11.46 25.94
N ASP A 314 1.27 -10.77 24.83
CA ASP A 314 2.17 -9.60 24.80
C ASP A 314 1.66 -8.46 25.69
N VAL A 315 0.35 -8.19 25.66
CA VAL A 315 -0.27 -7.20 26.56
C VAL A 315 -0.18 -7.63 28.02
N TYR A 316 -0.38 -8.91 28.34
CA TYR A 316 -0.18 -9.43 29.69
C TYR A 316 1.26 -9.24 30.16
N GLU A 317 2.24 -9.49 29.30
CA GLU A 317 3.66 -9.26 29.61
C GLU A 317 3.94 -7.79 29.92
N LYS A 318 3.48 -6.88 29.05
CA LYS A 318 3.64 -5.42 29.25
C LYS A 318 2.92 -4.90 30.49
N ALA A 319 1.84 -5.58 30.91
CA ALA A 319 1.14 -5.31 32.16
C ALA A 319 1.76 -5.99 33.39
N GLY A 320 2.89 -6.69 33.26
CA GLY A 320 3.56 -7.41 34.35
C GLY A 320 2.88 -8.72 34.78
N LYS A 321 1.90 -9.21 34.02
CA LYS A 321 1.14 -10.44 34.30
C LYS A 321 1.76 -11.65 33.61
N THR A 322 3.02 -11.96 33.92
CA THR A 322 3.83 -12.99 33.24
C THR A 322 3.16 -14.37 33.23
N SER A 323 2.55 -14.81 34.34
CA SER A 323 1.88 -16.13 34.41
C SER A 323 0.72 -16.24 33.41
N ALA A 324 -0.11 -15.20 33.30
CA ALA A 324 -1.23 -15.17 32.36
C ALA A 324 -0.74 -15.17 30.90
N ALA A 325 0.37 -14.46 30.61
CA ALA A 325 1.00 -14.49 29.29
C ALA A 325 1.47 -15.91 28.90
N ILE A 326 2.13 -16.61 29.83
CA ILE A 326 2.60 -18.00 29.61
C ILE A 326 1.44 -18.93 29.30
N GLU A 327 0.31 -18.81 30.00
CA GLU A 327 -0.89 -19.61 29.72
C GLU A 327 -1.41 -19.41 28.30
N GLN A 328 -1.49 -18.16 27.83
CA GLN A 328 -1.94 -17.86 26.47
C GLN A 328 -0.96 -18.40 25.41
N TYR A 329 0.35 -18.25 25.62
CA TYR A 329 1.34 -18.82 24.70
C TYR A 329 1.27 -20.35 24.64
N ARG A 330 1.13 -21.02 25.79
CA ARG A 330 0.96 -22.49 25.85
C ARG A 330 -0.33 -22.95 25.15
N TYR A 331 -1.40 -22.17 25.27
CA TYR A 331 -2.63 -22.46 24.53
C TYR A 331 -2.38 -22.46 23.02
N VAL A 332 -1.75 -21.40 22.50
CA VAL A 332 -1.40 -21.29 21.07
C VAL A 332 -0.52 -22.45 20.63
N ILE A 333 0.52 -22.79 21.39
CA ILE A 333 1.42 -23.92 21.09
C ILE A 333 0.65 -25.24 20.95
N LYS A 334 -0.37 -25.46 21.78
CA LYS A 334 -1.11 -26.73 21.84
C LYS A 334 -2.25 -26.83 20.81
N HIS A 335 -2.85 -25.71 20.42
CA HIS A 335 -4.09 -25.71 19.62
C HIS A 335 -3.92 -25.08 18.24
N SER A 336 -2.89 -24.27 18.03
CA SER A 336 -2.65 -23.62 16.73
C SER A 336 -1.96 -24.56 15.74
N PRO A 337 -2.36 -24.56 14.46
CA PRO A 337 -1.57 -25.17 13.40
C PRO A 337 -0.20 -24.48 13.22
N ASP A 338 -0.09 -23.20 13.59
CA ASP A 338 1.18 -22.47 13.68
C ASP A 338 1.66 -22.40 15.15
N ALA A 339 2.18 -23.51 15.65
CA ALA A 339 2.79 -23.57 16.98
C ALA A 339 4.13 -22.80 17.05
N LEU A 340 4.75 -22.51 15.91
CA LEU A 340 6.07 -21.89 15.82
C LEU A 340 6.07 -20.47 16.40
N ALA A 341 5.04 -19.67 16.08
CA ALA A 341 4.88 -18.32 16.64
C ALA A 341 4.76 -18.35 18.18
N GLY A 342 4.01 -19.32 18.72
CA GLY A 342 3.87 -19.52 20.16
C GLY A 342 5.18 -19.91 20.85
N TRP A 343 5.94 -20.86 20.28
CA TRP A 343 7.25 -21.25 20.82
C TRP A 343 8.26 -20.10 20.84
N ARG A 344 8.32 -19.29 19.77
CA ARG A 344 9.20 -18.11 19.71
C ARG A 344 8.84 -17.07 20.76
N ALA A 345 7.55 -16.74 20.88
CA ALA A 345 7.09 -15.73 21.82
C ALA A 345 7.33 -16.17 23.27
N LEU A 346 7.01 -17.43 23.59
CA LEU A 346 7.27 -18.00 24.91
C LEU A 346 8.78 -18.07 25.25
N GLY A 347 9.61 -18.49 24.30
CA GLY A 347 11.06 -18.53 24.46
C GLY A 347 11.65 -17.13 24.69
N THR A 348 11.15 -16.11 23.98
CA THR A 348 11.55 -14.71 24.17
C THR A 348 11.15 -14.19 25.54
N LEU A 349 9.93 -14.47 26.00
CA LEU A 349 9.48 -14.13 27.35
C LEU A 349 10.40 -14.76 28.40
N TYR A 350 10.73 -16.05 28.25
CA TYR A 350 11.64 -16.72 29.18
C TYR A 350 13.05 -16.12 29.20
N LEU A 351 13.59 -15.70 28.05
CA LEU A 351 14.87 -14.98 28.00
C LEU A 351 14.83 -13.65 28.75
N ARG A 352 13.78 -12.84 28.54
CA ARG A 352 13.61 -11.53 29.22
C ARG A 352 13.54 -11.68 30.74
N HIS A 353 12.89 -12.75 31.22
CA HIS A 353 12.79 -13.07 32.64
C HIS A 353 13.95 -13.93 33.17
N GLN A 354 15.02 -14.12 32.38
CA GLN A 354 16.21 -14.91 32.75
C GLN A 354 15.91 -16.38 33.13
N GLN A 355 14.78 -16.91 32.66
CA GLN A 355 14.37 -18.31 32.81
C GLN A 355 15.01 -19.16 31.70
N TYR A 356 16.34 -19.24 31.74
CA TYR A 356 17.13 -19.73 30.61
C TYR A 356 16.89 -21.20 30.26
N ALA A 357 16.59 -22.06 31.24
CA ALA A 357 16.30 -23.47 30.99
C ALA A 357 15.04 -23.64 30.12
N GLN A 358 13.96 -22.94 30.49
CA GLN A 358 12.70 -22.97 29.75
C GLN A 358 12.85 -22.30 28.37
N ALA A 359 13.68 -21.26 28.27
CA ALA A 359 14.01 -20.65 26.98
C ALA A 359 14.72 -21.64 26.04
N VAL A 360 15.68 -22.43 26.55
CA VAL A 360 16.34 -23.50 25.78
C VAL A 360 15.31 -24.49 25.25
N ASP A 361 14.38 -24.94 26.09
CA ASP A 361 13.36 -25.92 25.67
C ASP A 361 12.49 -25.36 24.54
N CYS A 362 12.06 -24.10 24.65
CA CYS A 362 11.27 -23.43 23.62
C CYS A 362 12.06 -23.28 22.32
N TYR A 363 13.27 -22.73 22.37
CA TYR A 363 14.07 -22.50 21.17
C TYR A 363 14.57 -23.79 20.51
N LYS A 364 14.73 -24.88 21.26
CA LYS A 364 14.92 -26.22 20.67
C LYS A 364 13.75 -26.64 19.79
N GLN A 365 12.51 -26.36 20.20
CA GLN A 365 11.35 -26.62 19.33
C GLN A 365 11.37 -25.72 18.09
N VAL A 366 11.70 -24.43 18.25
CA VAL A 366 11.79 -23.49 17.12
C VAL A 366 12.81 -23.96 16.08
N VAL A 367 14.04 -24.32 16.47
CA VAL A 367 15.07 -24.78 15.51
C VAL A 367 14.77 -26.17 14.94
N LYS A 368 13.99 -27.01 15.65
CA LYS A 368 13.51 -28.29 15.11
C LYS A 368 12.47 -28.07 14.00
N LEU A 369 11.55 -27.13 14.20
CA LEU A 369 10.50 -26.79 13.24
C LEU A 369 11.04 -25.96 12.06
N GLN A 370 12.02 -25.09 12.32
CA GLN A 370 12.66 -24.26 11.30
C GLN A 370 14.20 -24.29 11.43
N PRO A 371 14.88 -25.33 10.88
CA PRO A 371 16.33 -25.48 10.97
C PRO A 371 17.16 -24.38 10.27
N GLY A 372 16.52 -23.52 9.47
CA GLY A 372 17.14 -22.38 8.80
C GLY A 372 17.01 -21.05 9.55
N ASP A 373 16.42 -21.03 10.75
CA ASP A 373 16.21 -19.79 11.51
C ASP A 373 17.46 -19.40 12.32
N ALA A 374 18.28 -18.53 11.74
CA ALA A 374 19.48 -17.99 12.39
C ALA A 374 19.18 -17.23 13.70
N ALA A 375 18.06 -16.52 13.78
CA ALA A 375 17.69 -15.76 14.98
C ALA A 375 17.31 -16.71 16.14
N ALA A 376 16.64 -17.82 15.84
CA ALA A 376 16.34 -18.85 16.83
C ALA A 376 17.62 -19.50 17.39
N TYR A 377 18.61 -19.80 16.54
CA TYR A 377 19.90 -20.30 17.02
C TYR A 377 20.65 -19.27 17.88
N ALA A 378 20.61 -17.98 17.52
CA ALA A 378 21.22 -16.93 18.34
C ALA A 378 20.53 -16.80 19.71
N ASN A 379 19.19 -16.86 19.76
CA ASN A 379 18.45 -16.82 21.02
C ASN A 379 18.65 -18.09 21.87
N LEU A 380 18.76 -19.26 21.23
CA LEU A 380 19.12 -20.50 21.90
C LEU A 380 20.51 -20.40 22.53
N ALA A 381 21.48 -19.82 21.82
CA ALA A 381 22.82 -19.58 22.34
C ALA A 381 22.81 -18.61 23.53
N THR A 382 22.05 -17.52 23.45
CA THR A 382 21.85 -16.60 24.58
C THR A 382 21.30 -17.32 25.81
N ALA A 383 20.34 -18.23 25.63
CA ALA A 383 19.82 -19.05 26.72
C ALA A 383 20.91 -19.94 27.34
N TYR A 384 21.72 -20.61 26.52
CA TYR A 384 22.84 -21.42 27.01
C TYR A 384 23.93 -20.58 27.70
N ALA A 385 24.20 -19.37 27.22
CA ALA A 385 25.11 -18.43 27.85
C ALA A 385 24.67 -18.08 29.27
N GLY A 386 23.37 -17.85 29.47
CA GLY A 386 22.75 -17.60 30.77
C GLY A 386 22.82 -18.80 31.72
N LEU A 387 22.82 -20.03 31.20
CA LEU A 387 23.07 -21.26 31.97
C LEU A 387 24.56 -21.54 32.22
N GLY A 388 25.48 -20.72 31.72
CA GLY A 388 26.92 -20.98 31.78
C GLY A 388 27.40 -22.11 30.86
N LYS A 389 26.53 -22.64 29.99
CA LYS A 389 26.84 -23.73 29.04
C LYS A 389 27.58 -23.19 27.82
N SER A 390 28.86 -22.89 28.03
CA SER A 390 29.70 -22.22 27.05
C SER A 390 29.92 -23.03 25.77
N LYS A 391 29.97 -24.37 25.83
CA LYS A 391 30.12 -25.18 24.61
C LYS A 391 28.91 -25.01 23.68
N ASP A 392 27.70 -25.20 24.23
CA ASP A 392 26.44 -25.07 23.49
C ASP A 392 26.20 -23.63 22.96
N GLU A 393 26.52 -22.60 23.75
CA GLU A 393 26.46 -21.19 23.31
C GLU A 393 27.25 -20.98 22.01
N MET A 394 28.49 -21.48 21.97
CA MET A 394 29.37 -21.25 20.83
C MET A 394 28.94 -22.04 19.60
N GLU A 395 28.54 -23.29 19.78
CA GLU A 395 28.04 -24.14 18.71
C GLU A 395 26.84 -23.48 18.01
N HIS A 396 25.88 -22.99 18.79
CA HIS A 396 24.67 -22.37 18.25
C HIS A 396 24.92 -20.98 17.65
N LEU A 397 25.82 -20.16 18.22
CA LEU A 397 26.21 -18.89 17.59
C LEU A 397 26.94 -19.12 16.26
N GLN A 398 27.85 -20.08 16.19
CA GLN A 398 28.53 -20.44 14.95
C GLN A 398 27.54 -20.94 13.89
N LYS A 399 26.56 -21.76 14.29
CA LYS A 399 25.47 -22.18 13.39
C LYS A 399 24.64 -20.99 12.90
N ALA A 400 24.31 -20.06 13.78
CA ALA A 400 23.57 -18.84 13.43
C ALA A 400 24.34 -17.98 12.41
N VAL A 401 25.65 -17.77 12.62
CA VAL A 401 26.52 -17.06 11.65
C VAL A 401 26.65 -17.82 10.33
N ALA A 402 26.73 -19.16 10.35
CA ALA A 402 26.77 -19.95 9.12
C ALA A 402 25.48 -19.82 8.30
N LEU A 403 24.32 -19.71 8.95
CA LEU A 403 23.02 -19.51 8.29
C LEU A 403 22.84 -18.08 7.77
N ARG A 404 23.34 -17.07 8.50
CA ARG A 404 23.33 -15.66 8.08
C ARG A 404 24.69 -15.01 8.32
N PRO A 405 25.63 -15.17 7.37
CA PRO A 405 27.00 -14.67 7.52
C PRO A 405 27.07 -13.14 7.49
N ASP A 406 26.02 -12.44 7.08
CA ASP A 406 26.04 -10.99 6.94
C ASP A 406 25.24 -10.26 8.02
N GLU A 407 24.70 -10.98 9.02
CA GLU A 407 23.86 -10.41 10.09
C GLU A 407 24.73 -9.81 11.23
N PRO A 408 24.78 -8.47 11.39
CA PRO A 408 25.70 -7.82 12.33
C PRO A 408 25.43 -8.18 13.79
N VAL A 409 24.15 -8.32 14.18
CA VAL A 409 23.76 -8.64 15.56
C VAL A 409 24.27 -10.02 15.98
N ILE A 410 24.17 -11.02 15.10
CA ILE A 410 24.62 -12.39 15.39
C ILE A 410 26.15 -12.43 15.50
N ARG A 411 26.86 -11.72 14.61
CA ARG A 411 28.32 -11.62 14.67
C ARG A 411 28.80 -10.89 15.92
N PHE A 412 28.11 -9.83 16.33
CA PHE A 412 28.40 -9.13 17.59
C PHE A 412 28.28 -10.08 18.78
N ASN A 413 27.21 -10.88 18.84
CA ASN A 413 27.01 -11.86 19.91
C ASN A 413 28.11 -12.94 19.92
N LEU A 414 28.54 -13.42 18.74
CA LEU A 414 29.67 -14.35 18.62
C LEU A 414 30.98 -13.73 19.10
N ALA A 415 31.24 -12.48 18.72
CA ALA A 415 32.42 -11.74 19.18
C ALA A 415 32.43 -11.58 20.71
N ALA A 416 31.29 -11.21 21.30
CA ALA A 416 31.15 -11.10 22.75
C ALA A 416 31.36 -12.45 23.46
N ALA A 417 30.88 -13.55 22.87
CA ALA A 417 31.11 -14.90 23.39
C ALA A 417 32.60 -15.30 23.34
N PHE A 418 33.34 -14.89 22.31
CA PHE A 418 34.79 -15.05 22.27
C PHE A 418 35.51 -14.18 23.30
N GLU A 419 35.10 -12.91 23.45
CA GLU A 419 35.65 -11.97 24.44
C GLU A 419 35.51 -12.51 25.87
N LYS A 420 34.32 -13.00 26.24
CA LYS A 420 34.04 -13.61 27.55
C LYS A 420 34.98 -14.78 27.88
N ARG A 421 35.55 -15.41 26.86
CA ARG A 421 36.48 -16.55 26.96
C ARG A 421 37.94 -16.16 26.77
N ASN A 422 38.24 -14.85 26.78
CA ASN A 422 39.56 -14.30 26.53
C ASN A 422 40.17 -14.67 25.15
N ARG A 423 39.34 -15.10 24.20
CA ARG A 423 39.72 -15.40 22.81
C ARG A 423 39.74 -14.11 22.00
N THR A 424 40.72 -13.27 22.31
CA THR A 424 40.75 -11.85 21.91
C THR A 424 40.86 -11.68 20.40
N ASP A 425 41.69 -12.49 19.73
CA ASP A 425 41.90 -12.37 18.28
C ASP A 425 40.65 -12.80 17.49
N GLU A 426 39.93 -13.83 17.95
CA GLU A 426 38.64 -14.22 17.40
C GLU A 426 37.58 -13.14 17.62
N ALA A 427 37.49 -12.59 18.83
CA ALA A 427 36.54 -11.51 19.13
C ALA A 427 36.78 -10.28 18.23
N VAL A 428 38.04 -9.85 18.08
CA VAL A 428 38.42 -8.75 17.20
C VAL A 428 38.02 -9.03 15.75
N ARG A 429 38.27 -10.24 15.24
CA ARG A 429 37.88 -10.61 13.87
C ARG A 429 36.38 -10.50 13.64
N GLU A 430 35.56 -10.97 14.58
CA GLU A 430 34.11 -10.91 14.45
C GLU A 430 33.56 -9.49 14.61
N TYR A 431 34.08 -8.70 15.57
CA TYR A 431 33.70 -7.28 15.67
C TYR A 431 34.08 -6.47 14.42
N LEU A 432 35.19 -6.79 13.76
CA LEU A 432 35.56 -6.17 12.48
C LEU A 432 34.56 -6.50 11.36
N GLN A 433 33.96 -7.70 11.35
CA GLN A 433 32.90 -8.02 10.40
C GLN A 433 31.63 -7.20 10.65
N VAL A 434 31.30 -6.91 11.91
CA VAL A 434 30.22 -5.98 12.26
C VAL A 434 30.50 -4.60 11.64
N LEU A 435 31.72 -4.07 11.85
CA LEU A 435 32.12 -2.77 11.29
C LEU A 435 32.23 -2.76 9.77
N LYS A 436 32.45 -3.90 9.11
CA LYS A 436 32.43 -3.98 7.65
C LYS A 436 31.04 -3.69 7.08
N LYS A 437 29.98 -4.10 7.80
CA LYS A 437 28.58 -3.85 7.40
C LYS A 437 28.05 -2.53 7.93
N ASN A 438 28.37 -2.21 9.18
CA ASN A 438 28.02 -0.96 9.82
C ASN A 438 29.30 -0.29 10.37
N PRO A 439 30.02 0.51 9.56
CA PRO A 439 31.28 1.17 9.97
C PRO A 439 31.17 2.05 11.21
N ASP A 440 29.93 2.41 11.54
CA ASP A 440 29.55 3.40 12.53
C ASP A 440 28.91 2.78 13.78
N ASP A 441 28.91 1.46 13.90
CA ASP A 441 28.39 0.73 15.07
C ASP A 441 29.18 1.09 16.33
N ALA A 442 28.53 1.84 17.23
CA ALA A 442 29.18 2.40 18.41
C ALA A 442 29.62 1.32 19.41
N ASP A 443 28.83 0.26 19.56
CA ASP A 443 29.12 -0.83 20.49
C ASP A 443 30.32 -1.64 19.99
N ALA A 444 30.38 -1.97 18.69
CA ALA A 444 31.52 -2.69 18.12
C ALA A 444 32.80 -1.84 18.15
N LEU A 445 32.71 -0.53 17.87
CA LEU A 445 33.84 0.39 18.02
C LEU A 445 34.37 0.43 19.46
N GLU A 446 33.49 0.54 20.45
CA GLU A 446 33.87 0.56 21.86
C GLU A 446 34.54 -0.75 22.29
N ARG A 447 33.98 -1.90 21.87
CA ARG A 447 34.55 -3.23 22.17
C ARG A 447 35.94 -3.39 21.54
N LEU A 448 36.11 -3.03 20.26
CA LEU A 448 37.40 -3.10 19.58
C LEU A 448 38.44 -2.17 20.21
N ALA A 449 38.06 -0.93 20.55
CA ALA A 449 38.95 0.02 21.21
C ALA A 449 39.43 -0.53 22.57
N ASN A 450 38.51 -1.06 23.38
CA ASN A 450 38.84 -1.63 24.69
C ASN A 450 39.71 -2.89 24.59
N LEU A 451 39.42 -3.79 23.63
CA LEU A 451 40.19 -5.01 23.42
C LEU A 451 41.62 -4.70 22.96
N THR A 452 41.76 -3.83 21.94
CA THR A 452 43.08 -3.41 21.45
C THR A 452 43.87 -2.64 22.51
N PHE A 453 43.20 -1.79 23.31
CA PHE A 453 43.81 -1.11 24.45
C PHE A 453 44.34 -2.10 25.50
N LYS A 454 43.55 -3.12 25.86
CA LYS A 454 43.95 -4.17 26.81
C LYS A 454 45.12 -5.00 26.28
N SER A 455 45.15 -5.25 24.97
CA SER A 455 46.26 -5.91 24.27
C SER A 455 47.46 -4.98 24.01
N LYS A 456 47.48 -3.75 24.54
CA LYS A 456 48.54 -2.74 24.37
C LYS A 456 48.79 -2.32 22.91
N LYS A 457 47.85 -2.58 22.01
CA LYS A 457 47.84 -2.09 20.61
C LYS A 457 47.28 -0.66 20.61
N TYR A 458 48.01 0.25 21.25
CA TYR A 458 47.53 1.60 21.57
C TYR A 458 47.24 2.44 20.32
N ASP A 459 47.97 2.24 19.23
CA ASP A 459 47.75 2.92 17.95
C ASP A 459 46.35 2.59 17.38
N GLN A 460 45.97 1.31 17.40
CA GLN A 460 44.66 0.86 16.93
C GLN A 460 43.55 1.32 17.88
N ALA A 461 43.80 1.23 19.19
CA ALA A 461 42.85 1.67 20.21
C ALA A 461 42.48 3.15 20.04
N VAL A 462 43.48 4.02 19.85
CA VAL A 462 43.25 5.46 19.61
C VAL A 462 42.39 5.67 18.36
N ARG A 463 42.68 5.01 17.24
CA ARG A 463 41.87 5.13 16.01
C ARG A 463 40.40 4.76 16.22
N TYR A 464 40.12 3.70 16.98
CA TYR A 464 38.74 3.31 17.29
C TYR A 464 38.07 4.29 18.26
N TYR A 465 38.80 4.75 19.28
CA TYR A 465 38.29 5.76 20.20
C TYR A 465 38.04 7.11 19.52
N GLU A 466 38.83 7.52 18.53
CA GLU A 466 38.59 8.73 17.74
C GLU A 466 37.27 8.64 16.96
N LYS A 467 37.02 7.52 16.29
CA LYS A 467 35.73 7.25 15.62
C LYS A 467 34.56 7.29 16.61
N LEU A 468 34.74 6.68 17.78
CA LEU A 468 33.72 6.69 18.83
C LEU A 468 33.50 8.10 19.41
N ALA A 469 34.56 8.88 19.60
CA ALA A 469 34.52 10.26 20.08
C ALA A 469 33.83 11.21 19.10
N ALA A 470 33.94 10.98 17.79
CA ALA A 470 33.19 11.75 16.80
C ALA A 470 31.67 11.60 16.98
N LYS A 471 31.20 10.42 17.43
CA LYS A 471 29.78 10.14 17.71
C LYS A 471 29.35 10.52 19.12
N GLN A 472 30.26 10.35 20.09
CA GLN A 472 30.01 10.60 21.50
C GLN A 472 30.97 11.67 22.04
N PRO A 473 30.94 12.91 21.50
CA PRO A 473 31.96 13.93 21.79
C PRO A 473 31.97 14.41 23.24
N LYS A 474 30.92 14.10 24.00
CA LYS A 474 30.76 14.45 25.41
C LYS A 474 31.14 13.33 26.38
N LYS A 475 31.47 12.12 25.91
CA LYS A 475 31.84 10.99 26.79
C LYS A 475 33.30 11.13 27.23
N ALA A 476 33.52 11.78 28.37
CA ALA A 476 34.85 12.07 28.91
C ALA A 476 35.76 10.84 29.03
N ALA A 477 35.19 9.67 29.37
CA ALA A 477 35.92 8.41 29.51
C ALA A 477 36.70 8.00 28.25
N ILE A 478 36.22 8.33 27.04
CA ILE A 478 36.92 8.05 25.78
C ILE A 478 38.24 8.83 25.74
N PHE A 479 38.20 10.11 26.09
CA PHE A 479 39.37 10.98 26.09
C PHE A 479 40.38 10.60 27.19
N VAL A 480 39.91 10.08 28.34
CA VAL A 480 40.82 9.50 29.35
C VAL A 480 41.60 8.31 28.78
N LYS A 481 40.92 7.40 28.05
CA LYS A 481 41.55 6.23 27.44
C LYS A 481 42.53 6.61 26.33
N MET A 482 42.15 7.56 25.45
CA MET A 482 43.05 8.07 24.41
C MET A 482 44.26 8.79 25.02
N GLY A 483 44.06 9.63 26.03
CA GLY A 483 45.14 10.30 26.74
C GLY A 483 46.16 9.31 27.32
N PHE A 484 45.68 8.24 27.93
CA PHE A 484 46.54 7.16 28.44
C PHE A 484 47.30 6.46 27.32
N ALA A 485 46.59 6.02 26.26
CA ALA A 485 47.19 5.32 25.13
C ALA A 485 48.28 6.17 24.45
N CYS A 486 48.03 7.46 24.22
CA CYS A 486 49.01 8.39 23.67
C CYS A 486 50.22 8.58 24.60
N GLY A 487 50.00 8.62 25.93
CA GLY A 487 51.07 8.69 26.92
C GLY A 487 52.00 7.47 26.89
N GLU A 488 51.44 6.27 26.81
CA GLU A 488 52.19 5.01 26.65
C GLU A 488 52.98 4.97 25.33
N MET A 489 52.42 5.54 24.26
CA MET A 489 53.12 5.74 22.98
C MET A 489 54.13 6.89 22.99
N LYS A 490 54.35 7.56 24.14
CA LYS A 490 55.22 8.74 24.31
C LYS A 490 54.80 9.96 23.47
N GLN A 491 53.57 9.99 22.99
CA GLN A 491 52.97 11.13 22.30
C GLN A 491 52.40 12.09 23.34
N TYR A 492 53.28 12.70 24.13
CA TYR A 492 52.88 13.46 25.33
C TYR A 492 52.02 14.68 25.02
N ALA A 493 52.22 15.35 23.87
CA ALA A 493 51.38 16.49 23.47
C ALA A 493 49.92 16.08 23.24
N ALA A 494 49.69 15.03 22.43
CA ALA A 494 48.35 14.48 22.19
C ALA A 494 47.73 13.90 23.47
N SER A 495 48.55 13.26 24.32
CA SER A 495 48.12 12.77 25.63
C SER A 495 47.56 13.89 26.49
N ALA A 496 48.29 15.01 26.61
CA ALA A 496 47.84 16.18 27.37
C ALA A 496 46.55 16.76 26.80
N GLU A 497 46.43 16.91 25.49
CA GLU A 497 45.21 17.44 24.85
C GLU A 497 43.96 16.60 25.18
N HIS A 498 44.06 15.27 25.06
CA HIS A 498 42.96 14.38 25.39
C HIS A 498 42.61 14.41 26.88
N TYR A 499 43.59 14.41 27.77
CA TYR A 499 43.33 14.52 29.20
C TYR A 499 42.71 15.87 29.59
N GLU A 500 43.21 16.99 29.05
CA GLU A 500 42.62 18.32 29.22
C GLU A 500 41.16 18.35 28.74
N LYS A 501 40.88 17.73 27.59
CA LYS A 501 39.52 17.60 27.07
C LYS A 501 38.63 16.75 28.00
N ALA A 502 39.14 15.65 28.55
CA ALA A 502 38.42 14.84 29.53
C ALA A 502 38.07 15.66 30.78
N VAL A 503 39.01 16.45 31.31
CA VAL A 503 38.80 17.34 32.46
C VAL A 503 37.76 18.43 32.14
N ARG A 504 37.83 19.05 30.96
CA ARG A 504 36.81 20.03 30.50
C ARG A 504 35.42 19.43 30.39
N LEU A 505 35.33 18.15 30.02
CA LEU A 505 34.07 17.39 29.98
C LEU A 505 33.61 16.89 31.37
N GLY A 506 34.31 17.29 32.45
CA GLY A 506 33.91 17.02 33.83
C GLY A 506 34.49 15.73 34.43
N ALA A 507 35.43 15.05 33.77
CA ALA A 507 36.12 13.93 34.41
C ALA A 507 36.97 14.42 35.59
N ARG A 508 36.68 13.89 36.78
CA ARG A 508 37.42 14.16 38.02
C ARG A 508 37.85 12.84 38.61
N ASP A 509 39.10 12.48 38.34
CA ASP A 509 39.70 11.23 38.82
C ASP A 509 41.18 11.47 39.16
N GLN A 510 41.65 10.86 40.24
CA GLN A 510 43.01 11.08 40.73
C GLN A 510 44.06 10.47 39.80
N THR A 511 43.72 9.32 39.20
CA THR A 511 44.60 8.66 38.22
C THR A 511 44.72 9.53 36.96
N LEU A 512 43.61 10.13 36.51
CA LEU A 512 43.62 11.12 35.43
C LEU A 512 44.50 12.33 35.77
N TYR A 513 44.35 12.94 36.95
CA TYR A 513 45.19 14.09 37.34
C TYR A 513 46.66 13.72 37.45
N TYR A 514 46.98 12.55 38.02
CA TYR A 514 48.35 12.05 38.09
C TYR A 514 48.96 11.87 36.70
N ASN A 515 48.22 11.22 35.79
CA ASN A 515 48.71 10.95 34.44
C ASN A 515 48.85 12.23 33.62
N LEU A 516 47.94 13.20 33.78
CA LEU A 516 48.06 14.51 33.13
C LEU A 516 49.26 15.29 33.68
N ALA A 517 49.44 15.34 35.00
CA ALA A 517 50.58 16.00 35.63
C ALA A 517 51.92 15.36 35.21
N TYR A 518 51.97 14.03 35.16
CA TYR A 518 53.11 13.29 34.63
C TYR A 518 53.38 13.65 33.16
N THR A 519 52.35 13.73 32.34
CA THR A 519 52.46 14.11 30.92
C THR A 519 53.00 15.52 30.76
N TYR A 520 52.53 16.49 31.56
CA TYR A 520 53.09 17.84 31.57
C TYR A 520 54.55 17.89 32.02
N THR A 521 54.93 17.06 32.99
CA THR A 521 56.33 16.95 33.43
C THR A 521 57.21 16.48 32.27
N LYS A 522 56.74 15.51 31.47
CA LYS A 522 57.44 15.06 30.25
C LYS A 522 57.50 16.10 29.14
N LEU A 523 56.58 17.06 29.13
CA LEU A 523 56.58 18.22 28.22
C LEU A 523 57.37 19.43 28.76
N GLY A 524 57.96 19.35 29.97
CA GLY A 524 58.63 20.49 30.61
C GLY A 524 57.69 21.58 31.14
N ARG A 525 56.39 21.32 31.19
CA ARG A 525 55.35 22.23 31.68
C ARG A 525 55.17 22.06 33.18
N GLU A 526 56.22 22.39 33.95
CA GLU A 526 56.30 22.10 35.40
C GLU A 526 55.19 22.77 36.22
N LYS A 527 54.84 24.02 35.89
CA LYS A 527 53.78 24.77 36.59
C LYS A 527 52.43 24.08 36.47
N GLU A 528 52.05 23.69 35.25
CA GLU A 528 50.81 22.95 35.01
C GLU A 528 50.84 21.56 35.63
N ALA A 529 52.00 20.88 35.61
CA ALA A 529 52.17 19.60 36.28
C ALA A 529 51.86 19.69 37.78
N VAL A 530 52.47 20.66 38.47
CA VAL A 530 52.24 20.87 39.91
C VAL A 530 50.78 21.22 40.21
N GLY A 531 50.16 22.10 39.42
CA GLY A 531 48.75 22.46 39.62
C GLY A 531 47.77 21.28 39.47
N TYR A 532 48.13 20.20 38.77
CA TYR A 532 47.34 18.96 38.75
C TYR A 532 47.78 17.96 39.83
N TYR A 533 49.06 17.92 40.21
CA TYR A 533 49.53 17.12 41.35
C TYR A 533 48.87 17.54 42.67
N GLU A 534 48.65 18.85 42.87
CA GLU A 534 47.94 19.39 44.05
C GLU A 534 46.47 18.96 44.13
N LYS A 535 45.86 18.57 43.00
CA LYS A 535 44.46 18.12 42.97
C LYS A 535 44.29 16.65 43.41
N ILE A 536 45.36 15.94 43.77
CA ILE A 536 45.35 14.53 44.17
C ILE A 536 45.30 14.42 45.70
N SER A 537 44.31 13.70 46.26
CA SER A 537 44.13 13.56 47.72
C SER A 537 43.70 12.14 48.17
N PRO A 538 44.42 11.46 49.08
CA PRO A 538 45.59 11.93 49.79
C PRO A 538 46.80 11.99 48.86
N ALA A 539 47.59 13.05 48.98
CA ALA A 539 48.83 13.17 48.23
C ALA A 539 49.81 12.08 48.69
N ASN A 540 50.31 11.27 47.76
CA ASN A 540 51.34 10.28 48.09
C ASN A 540 52.71 10.98 48.21
N LYS A 541 53.65 10.33 48.91
CA LYS A 541 55.01 10.89 49.15
C LYS A 541 55.69 11.38 47.87
N LYS A 542 55.54 10.63 46.77
CA LYS A 542 56.14 10.98 45.47
C LYS A 542 55.56 12.27 44.91
N THR A 543 54.23 12.42 44.95
CA THR A 543 53.53 13.63 44.52
C THR A 543 53.94 14.83 45.38
N LEU A 544 53.97 14.68 46.71
CA LEU A 544 54.42 15.74 47.63
C LEU A 544 55.87 16.16 47.38
N SER A 545 56.78 15.21 47.15
CA SER A 545 58.18 15.53 46.83
C SER A 545 58.32 16.33 45.53
N ILE A 546 57.49 16.06 44.51
CA ILE A 546 57.50 16.82 43.25
C ILE A 546 57.01 18.26 43.48
N ILE A 547 55.90 18.41 44.23
CA ILE A 547 55.32 19.73 44.56
C ILE A 547 56.32 20.56 45.37
N ALA A 548 56.87 19.99 46.45
CA ALA A 548 57.84 20.66 47.31
C ALA A 548 59.11 21.07 46.55
N HIS A 549 59.64 20.19 45.69
CA HIS A 549 60.82 20.52 44.89
C HIS A 549 60.58 21.70 43.94
N TYR A 550 59.41 21.75 43.29
CA TYR A 550 59.04 22.88 42.44
C TYR A 550 58.93 24.18 43.26
N TYR A 551 58.27 24.15 44.42
CA TYR A 551 58.14 25.34 45.26
C TYR A 551 59.48 25.84 45.83
N LEU A 552 60.40 24.93 46.18
CA LEU A 552 61.77 25.30 46.53
C LEU A 552 62.49 26.00 45.37
N LYS A 553 62.36 25.47 44.15
CA LYS A 553 62.95 26.06 42.93
C LYS A 553 62.38 27.46 42.66
N GLU A 554 61.09 27.66 42.87
CA GLU A 554 60.39 28.95 42.73
C GLU A 554 60.52 29.87 43.96
N LYS A 555 61.33 29.49 44.96
CA LYS A 555 61.55 30.25 46.22
C LYS A 555 60.27 30.50 47.04
N LYS A 556 59.29 29.61 46.93
CA LYS A 556 58.03 29.60 47.68
C LYS A 556 58.13 28.66 48.88
N TYR A 557 58.89 29.08 49.88
CA TYR A 557 59.27 28.20 50.99
C TYR A 557 58.09 27.80 51.88
N ALA A 558 57.08 28.66 52.03
CA ALA A 558 55.91 28.37 52.87
C ALA A 558 55.03 27.26 52.29
N GLU A 559 54.87 27.21 50.96
CA GLU A 559 54.14 26.16 50.26
C GLU A 559 54.97 24.89 50.06
N ALA A 560 56.29 24.98 50.19
CA ALA A 560 57.21 23.84 50.12
C ALA A 560 57.30 23.04 51.44
N ILE A 561 57.12 23.72 52.58
CA ILE A 561 57.04 23.13 53.93
C ILE A 561 55.68 22.48 54.11
#